data_AF-A0A9D4GKE8-F1
#
_entry.id   AF-A0A9D4GKE8-F1
#
_cell.length_a   1.000
_cell.length_b   1.000
_cell.length_c   1.000
_cell.angle_alpha   90.00
_cell.angle_beta   90.00
_cell.angle_gamma   90.00
#
_symmetry.space_group_name_H-M   'P 1'
#
loop_
_entity.id
_entity.type
_entity.pdbx_description
1 polymer ?
#
loop_
_entity_poly.entity_id
_entity_poly.type
_entity_poly.pdbx_seq_one_letter_code
_entity_poly.pdbx_strand_id
1 'polypeptide(L)' 'MDQLELWIGKGPKIFTLLFKITRDGCNATAFHNKCDNQGPTVTLLYNQHGSVYGGYVR' A
#
# COMPACT_ATOMS: atom_id res chain seq x y z
N MET A 1 -0.42 18.75 -6.54
CA MET A 1 -0.78 17.45 -7.15
C MET A 1 -0.86 16.44 -6.02
N ASP A 2 -1.82 15.53 -6.11
CA ASP A 2 -1.90 14.41 -5.15
C ASP A 2 -0.67 13.50 -5.30
N GLN A 3 -0.13 12.98 -4.20
CA GLN A 3 1.00 12.07 -4.22
C GLN A 3 0.74 10.83 -5.08
N LEU A 4 -0.50 10.34 -5.11
CA LEU A 4 -0.91 9.21 -5.96
C LEU A 4 -0.91 9.57 -7.45
N GLU A 5 -1.26 10.81 -7.80
CA GLU A 5 -1.17 11.28 -9.19
C GLU A 5 0.30 11.37 -9.65
N LEU A 6 1.20 11.77 -8.75
CA LEU A 6 2.64 11.80 -9.04
C LEU A 6 3.20 10.39 -9.23
N TRP A 7 2.75 9.41 -8.45
CA TRP A 7 3.25 8.04 -8.52
C TRP A 7 2.64 7.22 -9.66
N ILE A 8 1.33 7.34 -9.89
CA ILE A 8 0.55 6.41 -10.74
C ILE A 8 -0.04 7.14 -11.97
N GLY A 9 0.11 8.46 -12.04
CA GLY A 9 -0.45 9.29 -13.11
C GLY A 9 -1.90 9.72 -12.87
N LYS A 10 -2.38 10.63 -13.71
CA LYS A 10 -3.74 11.19 -13.63
C LYS A 10 -4.83 10.17 -13.99
N GLY A 11 -6.08 10.48 -13.62
CA GLY A 11 -7.25 9.68 -13.97
C GLY A 11 -7.65 8.64 -12.90
N PRO A 12 -8.76 7.91 -13.12
CA PRO A 12 -9.31 6.97 -12.14
C PRO A 12 -8.30 5.90 -11.72
N LYS A 13 -8.38 5.49 -10.45
CA LYS A 13 -7.54 4.42 -9.87
C LYS A 13 -8.44 3.38 -9.22
N ILE A 14 -8.21 2.13 -9.55
CA ILE A 14 -8.88 0.98 -8.94
C ILE A 14 -7.83 0.24 -8.14
N PHE A 15 -8.08 0.07 -6.85
CA PHE A 15 -7.16 -0.62 -5.93
C PHE A 15 -7.79 -1.92 -5.45
N THR A 16 -6.98 -2.97 -5.40
CA THR A 16 -7.33 -4.24 -4.75
C THR A 16 -6.57 -4.33 -3.43
N LEU A 17 -7.27 -4.55 -2.33
CA LEU A 17 -6.64 -4.68 -1.01
C LEU A 17 -5.94 -6.04 -0.88
N LEU A 18 -4.63 -6.06 -1.06
CA LEU A 18 -3.81 -7.26 -0.93
C LEU A 18 -3.58 -7.65 0.54
N PHE A 19 -3.21 -6.68 1.38
CA PHE A 19 -2.81 -6.90 2.77
C PHE A 19 -3.35 -5.81 3.70
N LYS A 20 -3.76 -6.19 4.91
CA LYS A 20 -4.13 -5.29 6.01
C LYS A 20 -3.65 -5.88 7.32
N ILE A 21 -2.82 -5.15 8.07
CA ILE A 21 -2.18 -5.61 9.32
C ILE A 21 -3.20 -6.20 10.30
N THR A 22 -4.35 -5.55 10.51
CA THR A 22 -5.39 -6.02 11.44
C THR A 22 -6.17 -7.25 10.97
N ARG A 23 -6.06 -7.61 9.68
CA ARG A 23 -6.68 -8.80 9.08
C ARG A 23 -5.70 -9.95 8.94
N ASP A 24 -4.48 -9.66 8.50
CA ASP A 24 -3.50 -10.64 8.03
C ASP A 24 -2.31 -10.84 8.99
N GLY A 25 -2.23 -10.06 10.06
CA GLY A 25 -1.17 -10.12 11.07
C GLY A 25 -0.02 -9.12 10.81
N CYS A 26 0.69 -8.74 11.88
CA CYS A 26 1.75 -7.75 11.84
C CYS A 26 3.15 -8.40 11.69
N ASN A 27 3.40 -9.06 10.56
CA ASN A 27 4.73 -9.61 10.27
C ASN A 27 5.08 -9.51 8.78
N ALA A 28 6.39 -9.43 8.50
CA ALA A 28 6.91 -9.26 7.14
C ALA A 28 6.58 -10.45 6.23
N THR A 29 6.63 -11.68 6.75
CA THR A 29 6.32 -12.89 5.97
C THR A 29 4.88 -12.88 5.45
N ALA A 30 3.91 -12.49 6.27
CA ALA A 30 2.51 -12.38 5.86
C ALA A 30 2.30 -11.28 4.81
N PHE A 31 3.04 -10.17 4.91
CA PHE A 31 3.05 -9.13 3.88
C PHE A 31 3.61 -9.66 2.56
N HIS A 32 4.82 -10.22 2.56
CA HIS A 32 5.49 -10.72 1.37
C HIS A 32 4.68 -11.84 0.68
N ASN A 33 4.13 -12.78 1.45
CA ASN A 33 3.28 -13.85 0.90
C ASN A 33 2.04 -13.33 0.15
N LYS A 34 1.55 -12.12 0.44
CA LYS A 34 0.34 -11.54 -0.17
C LYS A 34 0.65 -10.48 -1.22
N CYS A 35 1.77 -9.77 -1.09
CA CYS A 35 2.09 -8.61 -1.92
C CYS A 35 3.14 -8.90 -3.00
N ASP A 36 4.04 -9.86 -2.78
CA ASP A 36 5.08 -10.15 -3.75
C ASP A 36 4.48 -10.64 -5.08
N ASN A 37 5.07 -10.20 -6.19
CA ASN A 37 4.66 -10.54 -7.56
C ASN A 37 3.23 -10.11 -7.95
N GLN A 38 2.56 -9.24 -7.19
CA GLN A 38 1.23 -8.70 -7.53
C GLN A 38 1.27 -7.49 -8.49
N GLY A 39 2.46 -7.16 -9.01
CA GLY A 39 2.70 -5.95 -9.78
C GLY A 39 2.89 -4.72 -8.88
N PRO A 40 2.70 -3.50 -9.40
CA PRO A 40 2.95 -2.30 -8.64
C PRO A 40 2.02 -2.15 -7.44
N THR A 41 2.57 -1.85 -6.28
CA THR A 41 1.82 -1.72 -5.02
C THR A 41 1.96 -0.32 -4.43
N VAL A 42 0.89 0.15 -3.78
CA VAL A 42 0.94 1.29 -2.86
C VAL A 42 0.77 0.74 -1.46
N THR A 43 1.71 1.07 -0.57
CA THR A 43 1.63 0.71 0.84
C THR A 43 1.32 1.93 1.67
N LEU A 44 0.38 1.81 2.62
CA LEU A 44 0.00 2.85 3.57
C LEU A 44 0.16 2.35 5.01
N LEU A 45 0.78 3.18 5.85
CA LEU A 45 1.02 2.94 7.27
C LEU A 45 0.49 4.12 8.09
N TYR A 46 -0.41 3.83 9.01
CA TYR A 46 -0.95 4.81 9.96
C TYR A 46 -0.25 4.62 11.29
N ASN A 47 0.27 5.72 11.86
CA ASN A 47 0.75 5.69 13.24
C ASN A 47 -0.39 6.06 14.22
N GLN A 48 -0.13 5.88 15.52
CA GLN A 48 -1.09 6.21 16.58
C GLN A 48 -1.35 7.73 16.72
N HIS A 49 -0.52 8.56 16.09
CA HIS A 49 -0.62 10.02 16.10
C HIS A 49 -1.36 10.57 14.88
N GLY A 50 -1.98 9.71 14.05
CA GLY A 50 -2.77 10.12 12.89
C GLY A 50 -1.94 10.49 11.65
N SER A 51 -0.63 10.29 11.66
CA SER A 51 0.22 10.47 10.47
C SER A 51 0.12 9.25 9.54
N VAL A 52 0.16 9.52 8.24
CA VAL A 52 0.17 8.50 7.18
C VAL A 52 1.53 8.52 6.48
N TYR A 53 2.15 7.34 6.41
CA TYR A 53 3.36 7.10 5.65
C TYR A 53 3.09 6.04 4.59
N GLY A 54 3.98 5.93 3.62
CA GLY A 54 3.80 4.96 2.57
C GLY A 54 4.80 5.09 1.45
N GLY A 55 4.56 4.29 0.41
CA GLY A 55 5.38 4.30 -0.79
C GLY A 55 4.68 3.59 -1.93
N TYR A 56 5.13 3.89 -3.14
CA TYR A 56 4.80 3.19 -4.36
C TYR A 56 6.01 2.37 -4.81
N VAL A 57 5.81 1.08 -5.04
CA VAL A 57 6.83 0.14 -5.53
C VAL A 57 6.32 -0.50 -6.82
N ARG A 58 7.21 -0.69 -7.79
CA ARG A 58 6.89 -1.23 -9.10
C ARG A 58 7.47 -2.63 -9.29
#